data_AF-A0A8C4U8M8-F1
#
_entry.id   AF-A0A8C4U8M8-F1
#
_cell.length_a   1.000
_cell.length_b   1.000
_cell.length_c   1.000
_cell.angle_alpha   90.00
_cell.angle_beta   90.00
_cell.angle_gamma   90.00
#
_symmetry.space_group_name_H-M   'P 1'
#
loop_
_entity.id
_entity.type
_entity.pdbx_description
1 polymer ?
#
loop_
_entity_poly.entity_id
_entity_poly.type
_entity_poly.pdbx_seq_one_letter_code
_entity_poly.pdbx_strand_id
1 'polypeptide(L)'
;MTDIPRHKYEGVRFEKGNCGVSIMRSGEAMEQGLRDCCRSIRIGKILIQSDEETQRAKVYYAKFPPDIYRRKVLLMYPILSTGNTVIEAVKVLVEHGVQPSVIILLSLFSTPQGAKSIIQEFPEIAIVLISAGIELIFFLIAEFHPVAPTHFGQKYFGTD
;
A
#
# COMPACT_ATOMS: atom_id res chain seq x y z
N MET A 1 -25.61 -0.88 16.29
CA MET A 1 -26.25 -1.30 17.56
C MET A 1 -25.78 -2.69 17.89
N THR A 2 -24.79 -2.82 18.76
CA THR A 2 -24.39 -4.12 19.32
C THR A 2 -25.06 -4.20 20.68
N ASP A 3 -26.01 -5.14 20.84
CA ASP A 3 -26.73 -5.33 22.09
C ASP A 3 -25.80 -5.98 23.11
N ILE A 4 -25.40 -5.20 24.12
CA ILE A 4 -24.72 -5.68 25.31
C ILE A 4 -25.81 -5.94 26.35
N PRO A 5 -25.81 -7.08 27.08
CA PRO A 5 -26.84 -7.33 28.07
C PRO A 5 -26.87 -6.19 29.11
N ARG A 6 -27.93 -5.37 29.04
CA ARG A 6 -28.32 -4.21 29.88
C ARG A 6 -27.94 -2.80 29.44
N HIS A 7 -27.13 -2.57 28.40
CA HIS A 7 -26.85 -1.21 27.91
C HIS A 7 -26.78 -1.13 26.38
N LYS A 8 -27.48 -0.14 25.81
CA LYS A 8 -27.39 0.19 24.38
C LYS A 8 -26.09 0.95 24.15
N TYR A 9 -25.18 0.37 23.38
CA TYR A 9 -23.95 1.02 22.95
C TYR A 9 -24.02 1.35 21.46
N GLU A 10 -23.85 2.64 21.15
CA GLU A 10 -23.77 3.13 19.78
C GLU A 10 -22.34 2.95 19.26
N GLY A 11 -22.06 1.74 18.78
CA GLY A 11 -20.78 1.41 18.19
C GLY A 11 -20.65 1.86 16.74
N VAL A 12 -19.41 2.03 16.28
CA VAL A 12 -19.07 2.29 14.89
C VAL A 12 -18.85 0.97 14.12
N ARG A 13 -19.17 0.97 12.83
CA ARG A 13 -18.91 -0.16 11.92
C ARG A 13 -18.13 0.35 10.71
N PHE A 14 -17.19 -0.46 10.22
CA PHE A 14 -16.56 -0.18 8.93
C PHE A 14 -17.59 -0.21 7.80
N GLU A 15 -17.65 0.88 7.05
CA GLU A 15 -18.70 1.14 6.06
C GLU A 15 -18.51 0.38 4.74
N LYS A 16 -17.25 0.17 4.31
CA LYS A 16 -16.90 -0.49 3.05
C LYS A 16 -15.99 -1.69 3.30
N GLY A 17 -16.14 -2.72 2.47
CA GLY A 17 -15.22 -3.86 2.48
C GLY A 17 -13.82 -3.43 2.05
N ASN A 18 -12.80 -3.88 2.79
CA ASN A 18 -11.41 -3.61 2.48
C ASN A 18 -10.86 -4.64 1.48
N CYS A 19 -9.87 -4.23 0.69
CA CYS A 19 -9.06 -5.10 -0.17
C CYS A 19 -7.59 -4.74 0.03
N GLY A 20 -6.74 -5.73 0.24
CA GLY A 20 -5.29 -5.54 0.15
C GLY A 20 -4.85 -5.64 -1.30
N VAL A 21 -3.90 -4.83 -1.73
CA VAL A 21 -3.19 -4.99 -2.99
C VAL A 21 -1.70 -4.98 -2.70
N SER A 22 -1.03 -6.06 -3.04
CA SER A 22 0.39 -6.24 -2.80
C SER A 22 1.17 -6.02 -4.08
N ILE A 23 2.20 -5.16 -4.03
CA ILE A 23 3.17 -5.03 -5.12
C ILE A 23 4.27 -6.07 -4.89
N MET A 24 4.31 -7.08 -5.77
CA MET A 24 5.29 -8.15 -5.71
C MET A 24 6.70 -7.62 -6.01
N ARG A 25 7.76 -8.15 -5.39
CA ARG A 25 7.78 -9.25 -4.42
C ARG A 25 7.75 -8.78 -2.96
N SER A 26 8.25 -7.58 -2.67
CA SER A 26 8.44 -7.10 -1.30
C SER A 26 7.13 -6.77 -0.57
N GLY A 27 6.07 -6.38 -1.29
CA GLY A 27 4.74 -6.15 -0.71
C GLY A 27 4.11 -7.38 -0.08
N GLU A 28 4.51 -8.59 -0.50
CA GLU A 28 3.95 -9.84 0.00
C GLU A 28 4.29 -10.07 1.48
N ALA A 29 5.40 -9.50 1.95
CA ALA A 29 5.80 -9.54 3.36
C ALA A 29 4.75 -8.90 4.29
N MET A 30 3.97 -7.93 3.78
CA MET A 30 2.93 -7.24 4.55
C MET A 30 1.57 -7.95 4.50
N GLU A 31 1.38 -8.91 3.58
CA GLU A 31 0.12 -9.65 3.43
C GLU A 31 -0.20 -10.47 4.69
N GLN A 32 0.83 -11.04 5.33
CA GLN A 32 0.64 -11.86 6.52
C GLN A 32 0.09 -11.02 7.68
N GLY A 33 0.70 -9.88 7.97
CA GLY A 33 0.20 -8.97 9.01
C GLY A 33 -1.21 -8.46 8.72
N LEU A 34 -1.53 -8.19 7.44
CA LEU A 34 -2.88 -7.78 7.06
C LEU A 34 -3.92 -8.91 7.28
N ARG A 35 -3.55 -10.16 7.00
CA ARG A 35 -4.41 -11.33 7.19
C ARG A 35 -4.63 -11.65 8.67
N ASP A 36 -3.63 -11.40 9.51
CA ASP A 36 -3.73 -11.60 10.96
C ASP A 36 -4.70 -10.58 11.59
N CYS A 37 -4.67 -9.33 11.13
CA CYS A 37 -5.63 -8.30 11.54
C CYS A 37 -7.03 -8.52 10.93
N CYS A 38 -7.10 -8.94 9.67
CA CYS A 38 -8.34 -9.07 8.88
C CYS A 38 -8.40 -10.45 8.20
N ARG A 39 -8.86 -11.47 8.94
CA ARG A 39 -8.89 -12.88 8.47
C ARG A 39 -9.55 -13.14 7.11
N SER A 40 -10.53 -12.33 6.70
CA SER A 40 -11.29 -12.52 5.46
C SER A 40 -11.00 -11.45 4.40
N ILE A 41 -9.86 -10.77 4.47
CA ILE A 41 -9.50 -9.76 3.47
C ILE A 41 -9.15 -10.40 2.12
N ARG A 42 -9.66 -9.81 1.04
CA ARG A 42 -9.26 -10.20 -0.32
C ARG A 42 -7.93 -9.51 -0.65
N ILE A 43 -7.02 -10.23 -1.30
CA ILE A 43 -5.71 -9.72 -1.69
C ILE A 43 -5.59 -9.78 -3.21
N GLY A 44 -5.40 -8.62 -3.84
CA GLY A 44 -4.94 -8.49 -5.21
C GLY A 44 -3.41 -8.44 -5.26
N LYS A 45 -2.84 -8.83 -6.40
CA LYS A 45 -1.39 -8.82 -6.61
C LYS A 45 -1.05 -8.10 -7.91
N ILE A 46 -0.01 -7.29 -7.86
CA ILE A 46 0.56 -6.62 -9.02
C ILE A 46 2.06 -6.91 -9.05
N LEU A 47 2.56 -7.36 -10.20
CA LEU A 47 3.99 -7.48 -10.48
C LEU A 47 4.40 -6.32 -11.38
N ILE A 48 5.25 -5.46 -10.84
CA ILE A 48 5.85 -4.34 -11.56
C ILE A 48 7.35 -4.50 -11.49
N GLN A 49 8.00 -4.44 -12.64
CA GLN A 49 9.45 -4.51 -12.72
C GLN A 49 9.93 -3.31 -13.54
N SER A 50 10.92 -2.62 -12.98
CA SER A 50 11.63 -1.57 -13.68
C SER A 50 12.61 -2.22 -14.65
N ASP A 51 12.52 -1.83 -15.90
CA ASP A 51 13.44 -2.26 -16.93
C ASP A 51 14.75 -1.45 -16.80
N GLU A 52 15.89 -2.14 -16.72
CA GLU A 52 17.19 -1.50 -16.42
C GLU A 52 17.65 -0.58 -17.56
N GLU A 53 17.30 -0.92 -18.80
CA GLU A 53 17.70 -0.20 -20.02
C GLU A 53 16.87 1.05 -20.24
N THR A 54 15.54 0.96 -20.02
CA THR A 54 14.62 2.07 -20.29
C THR A 54 14.24 2.88 -19.05
N GLN A 55 14.59 2.39 -17.85
CA GLN A 55 14.19 2.96 -16.55
C GLN A 55 12.67 3.13 -16.39
N ARG A 56 11.87 2.46 -17.21
CA ARG A 56 10.41 2.50 -17.17
C ARG A 56 9.88 1.35 -16.31
N ALA A 57 8.93 1.67 -15.44
CA ALA A 57 8.18 0.67 -14.71
C ALA A 57 7.19 0.00 -15.68
N LYS A 58 7.26 -1.32 -15.82
CA LYS A 58 6.32 -2.09 -16.64
C LYS A 58 5.54 -3.05 -15.78
N VAL A 59 4.25 -3.14 -16.06
CA VAL A 59 3.32 -4.07 -15.41
C VAL A 59 3.40 -5.41 -16.12
N TYR A 60 3.84 -6.45 -15.40
CA TYR A 60 3.95 -7.81 -15.93
C TYR A 60 2.76 -8.68 -15.56
N TYR A 61 2.14 -8.40 -14.42
CA TYR A 61 1.00 -9.15 -13.93
C TYR A 61 0.14 -8.26 -13.05
N ALA A 62 -1.18 -8.34 -13.22
CA ALA A 62 -2.14 -7.66 -12.37
C ALA A 62 -3.37 -8.56 -12.21
N LYS A 63 -3.68 -8.95 -10.98
CA LYS A 63 -4.87 -9.75 -10.68
C LYS A 63 -5.56 -9.20 -9.45
N PHE A 64 -6.80 -8.77 -9.64
CA PHE A 64 -7.62 -8.15 -8.62
C PHE A 64 -8.91 -8.92 -8.38
N PRO A 65 -9.54 -8.77 -7.20
CA PRO A 65 -10.92 -9.18 -7.01
C PRO A 65 -11.86 -8.45 -7.98
N PRO A 66 -12.90 -9.11 -8.50
CA PRO A 66 -13.80 -8.51 -9.49
C PRO A 66 -14.58 -7.30 -8.95
N ASP A 67 -14.69 -7.18 -7.63
CA ASP A 67 -15.42 -6.12 -6.94
C ASP A 67 -14.50 -5.03 -6.33
N ILE A 68 -13.25 -4.92 -6.81
CA ILE A 68 -12.25 -3.97 -6.29
C ILE A 68 -12.72 -2.50 -6.38
N TYR A 69 -13.44 -2.13 -7.44
CA TYR A 69 -13.95 -0.77 -7.67
C TYR A 69 -14.90 -0.24 -6.58
N ARG A 70 -15.49 -1.12 -5.76
CA ARG A 70 -16.40 -0.74 -4.65
C ARG A 70 -15.72 -0.72 -3.28
N ARG A 71 -14.45 -1.12 -3.21
CA ARG A 71 -13.72 -1.39 -1.96
C ARG A 71 -12.69 -0.30 -1.69
N LYS A 72 -12.32 -0.18 -0.40
CA LYS A 72 -11.11 0.58 -0.04
C LYS A 72 -9.89 -0.29 -0.29
N VAL A 73 -8.88 0.29 -0.95
CA VAL A 73 -7.68 -0.44 -1.37
C VAL A 73 -6.52 -0.07 -0.46
N LEU A 74 -5.94 -1.07 0.21
CA LEU A 74 -4.71 -0.97 0.98
C LEU A 74 -3.57 -1.42 0.08
N LEU A 75 -2.90 -0.46 -0.57
CA LEU A 75 -1.76 -0.72 -1.44
C LEU A 75 -0.51 -0.90 -0.58
N MET A 76 0.08 -2.08 -0.60
CA MET A 76 1.21 -2.45 0.26
C MET A 76 2.50 -2.47 -0.54
N TYR A 77 3.44 -1.62 -0.16
CA TYR A 77 4.79 -1.63 -0.72
C TYR A 77 5.78 -1.07 0.30
N PRO A 78 6.70 -1.90 0.84
CA PRO A 78 7.47 -1.53 2.03
C PRO A 78 8.54 -0.47 1.78
N ILE A 79 9.01 -0.28 0.54
CA ILE A 79 10.13 0.62 0.25
C ILE A 79 9.77 1.59 -0.87
N LEU A 80 9.67 2.87 -0.54
CA LEU A 80 9.42 3.92 -1.50
C LEU A 80 10.71 4.68 -1.85
N SER A 81 11.38 4.26 -2.94
CA SER A 81 12.57 4.92 -3.46
C SER A 81 12.21 6.11 -4.37
N THR A 82 12.00 5.89 -5.66
CA THR A 82 11.63 6.95 -6.62
C THR A 82 10.12 7.21 -6.73
N GLY A 83 9.30 6.25 -6.26
CA GLY A 83 7.84 6.32 -6.35
C GLY A 83 7.23 5.82 -7.67
N ASN A 84 8.03 5.64 -8.73
CA ASN A 84 7.56 5.21 -10.06
C ASN A 84 6.76 3.90 -10.02
N THR A 85 7.23 2.91 -9.26
CA THR A 85 6.54 1.62 -9.11
C THR A 85 5.14 1.78 -8.52
N VAL A 86 4.98 2.65 -7.53
CA VAL A 86 3.69 2.90 -6.88
C VAL A 86 2.79 3.74 -7.78
N ILE A 87 3.33 4.75 -8.46
CA ILE A 87 2.60 5.54 -9.45
C ILE A 87 2.02 4.62 -10.53
N GLU A 88 2.81 3.70 -11.06
CA GLU A 88 2.36 2.73 -12.06
C GLU A 88 1.30 1.78 -11.48
N ALA A 89 1.48 1.31 -10.24
CA ALA A 89 0.48 0.47 -9.56
C ALA A 89 -0.86 1.19 -9.40
N VAL A 90 -0.82 2.47 -9.03
CA VAL A 90 -2.01 3.32 -8.89
C VAL A 90 -2.68 3.52 -10.25
N LYS A 91 -1.91 3.77 -11.32
CA LYS A 91 -2.46 3.89 -12.69
C LYS A 91 -3.25 2.64 -13.06
N VAL A 92 -2.68 1.45 -12.84
CA VAL A 92 -3.39 0.18 -13.07
C VAL A 92 -4.66 0.07 -12.24
N LEU A 93 -4.65 0.48 -10.97
CA LEU A 93 -5.84 0.45 -10.11
C LEU A 93 -6.93 1.40 -10.63
N VAL A 94 -6.55 2.59 -11.09
CA VAL A 94 -7.47 3.57 -11.68
C VAL A 94 -8.06 3.06 -12.99
N GLU A 95 -7.26 2.39 -13.84
CA GLU A 95 -7.74 1.71 -15.05
C GLU A 95 -8.76 0.61 -14.73
N HIS A 96 -8.68 0.00 -13.55
CA HIS A 96 -9.64 -0.99 -13.04
C HIS A 96 -10.84 -0.35 -12.31
N GLY A 97 -11.02 0.98 -12.40
CA GLY A 97 -12.16 1.70 -11.87
C GLY A 97 -12.06 2.05 -10.37
N VAL A 98 -10.88 1.91 -9.76
CA VAL A 98 -10.65 2.34 -8.38
C VAL A 98 -10.39 3.85 -8.34
N GLN A 99 -11.11 4.57 -7.48
CA GLN A 99 -10.89 6.00 -7.31
C GLN A 99 -9.61 6.25 -6.49
N PRO A 100 -8.74 7.21 -6.87
CA PRO A 100 -7.54 7.53 -6.11
C PRO A 100 -7.80 7.85 -4.62
N SER A 101 -8.91 8.54 -4.33
CA SER A 101 -9.33 8.92 -2.97
C SER A 101 -9.62 7.76 -2.01
N VAL A 102 -9.82 6.54 -2.52
CA VAL A 102 -10.05 5.34 -1.69
C VAL A 102 -8.82 4.44 -1.57
N ILE A 103 -7.71 4.83 -2.19
CA ILE A 103 -6.43 4.14 -2.13
C ILE A 103 -5.63 4.66 -0.94
N ILE A 104 -5.18 3.74 -0.11
CA ILE A 104 -4.30 4.00 1.03
C ILE A 104 -3.01 3.24 0.77
N LEU A 105 -1.92 3.98 0.55
CA LEU A 105 -0.57 3.43 0.42
C LEU A 105 0.01 3.15 1.81
N LEU A 106 0.37 1.91 2.07
CA LEU A 106 1.08 1.46 3.26
C LEU A 106 2.55 1.21 2.88
N SER A 107 3.45 1.99 3.46
CA SER A 107 4.90 1.83 3.27
C SER A 107 5.64 1.88 4.60
N LEU A 108 6.78 1.19 4.68
CA LEU A 108 7.65 1.19 5.85
C LEU A 108 8.73 2.26 5.72
N PHE A 109 9.38 2.32 4.55
CA PHE A 109 10.46 3.26 4.26
C PHE A 109 10.05 4.17 3.10
N SER A 110 10.40 5.46 3.19
CA SER A 110 10.21 6.38 2.08
C SER A 110 11.31 7.41 2.00
N THR A 111 11.74 7.70 0.76
CA THR A 111 12.55 8.87 0.47
C THR A 111 11.64 10.11 0.31
N PRO A 112 12.15 11.33 0.50
CA PRO A 112 11.33 12.54 0.35
C PRO A 112 10.96 12.76 -1.12
N GLN A 113 11.82 12.31 -2.03
CA GLN A 113 11.60 12.39 -3.46
C GLN A 113 10.45 11.47 -3.89
N GLY A 114 10.45 10.22 -3.45
CA GLY A 114 9.39 9.27 -3.80
C GLY A 114 8.01 9.69 -3.30
N ALA A 115 7.91 10.19 -2.08
CA ALA A 115 6.65 10.71 -1.53
C ALA A 115 6.14 11.93 -2.32
N LYS A 116 7.02 12.89 -2.63
CA LYS A 116 6.66 14.07 -3.44
C LYS A 116 6.18 13.68 -4.82
N SER A 117 6.85 12.75 -5.50
CA SER A 117 6.45 12.30 -6.83
C SER A 117 5.06 11.68 -6.86
N ILE A 118 4.68 10.90 -5.84
CA ILE A 118 3.33 10.33 -5.75
C ILE A 118 2.28 11.40 -5.49
N ILE A 119 2.53 12.33 -4.56
CA ILE A 119 1.56 13.38 -4.21
C ILE A 119 1.35 14.34 -5.38
N GLN A 120 2.41 14.61 -6.16
CA GLN A 120 2.32 15.43 -7.37
C GLN A 120 1.45 14.79 -8.45
N GLU A 121 1.56 13.48 -8.65
CA GLU A 121 0.76 12.76 -9.65
C GLU A 121 -0.67 12.48 -9.15
N PHE A 122 -0.80 12.12 -7.87
CA PHE A 122 -2.05 11.69 -7.23
C PHE A 122 -2.24 12.35 -5.85
N PRO A 123 -2.76 13.58 -5.82
CA PRO A 123 -2.91 14.33 -4.57
C PRO A 123 -3.99 13.77 -3.62
N GLU A 124 -4.92 12.96 -4.15
CA GLU A 124 -6.03 12.39 -3.38
C GLU A 124 -5.66 11.11 -2.61
N ILE A 125 -4.46 10.54 -2.83
CA ILE A 125 -4.05 9.28 -2.20
C ILE A 125 -3.59 9.53 -0.77
N ALA A 126 -4.08 8.70 0.15
CA ALA A 126 -3.58 8.69 1.52
C ALA A 126 -2.30 7.84 1.61
N ILE A 127 -1.21 8.42 2.10
CA ILE A 127 0.06 7.72 2.33
C ILE A 127 0.25 7.53 3.83
N VAL A 128 0.48 6.29 4.25
CA VAL A 128 0.79 5.90 5.62
C VAL A 128 2.21 5.34 5.65
N LEU A 129 3.07 5.96 6.45
CA LEU A 129 4.46 5.58 6.63
C LEU A 129 4.68 5.06 8.05
N ILE A 130 5.39 3.95 8.17
CA ILE A 130 5.75 3.32 9.45
C ILE A 130 7.28 3.33 9.56
N SER A 131 7.85 4.50 9.85
CA SER A 131 9.27 4.63 10.16
C SER A 131 9.51 4.33 11.64
N ALA A 132 10.64 3.72 11.98
CA ALA A 132 11.02 3.27 13.33
C ALA A 132 11.41 4.44 14.27
N GLY A 133 10.75 5.58 14.13
CA GLY A 133 10.84 6.75 14.99
C GLY A 133 9.44 7.32 15.15
N ILE A 134 9.08 7.57 16.41
CA ILE A 134 7.82 8.12 16.89
C ILE A 134 7.26 9.19 15.94
N GLU A 135 6.18 8.88 15.23
CA GLU A 135 4.89 9.60 15.22
C GLU A 135 4.07 9.12 14.01
N LEU A 136 2.84 8.70 14.28
CA LEU A 136 1.85 8.33 13.29
C LEU A 136 1.27 9.64 12.74
N ILE A 137 1.94 10.27 11.78
CA ILE A 137 1.52 11.60 11.28
C ILE A 137 0.92 11.50 9.88
N PHE A 138 -0.35 11.92 9.81
CA PHE A 138 -0.95 12.53 8.64
C PHE A 138 -0.10 13.75 8.26
N PHE A 139 0.90 13.54 7.39
CA PHE A 139 1.87 14.54 6.95
C PHE A 139 2.77 15.13 8.06
N LEU A 140 3.80 14.40 8.50
CA LEU A 140 5.11 14.97 8.84
C LEU A 140 6.13 13.86 9.16
N ILE A 141 7.31 14.01 8.57
CA ILE A 141 8.65 13.45 8.84
C ILE A 141 8.80 12.50 10.04
N ALA A 142 9.31 11.28 9.79
CA ALA A 142 10.10 10.51 10.76
C ALA A 142 11.20 9.73 10.02
N GLU A 143 12.45 10.18 10.21
CA GLU A 143 13.71 9.61 9.73
C GLU A 143 13.80 9.20 8.25
N PHE A 144 14.29 10.13 7.41
CA PHE A 144 14.80 9.82 6.09
C PHE A 144 16.12 9.07 6.21
N HIS A 145 16.09 7.74 6.08
CA HIS A 145 17.33 7.02 5.78
C HIS A 145 17.79 7.47 4.38
N PRO A 146 19.03 7.98 4.20
CA PRO A 146 19.50 8.53 2.93
C PRO A 146 19.52 7.48 1.80
N VAL A 147 19.49 6.21 2.18
CA VAL A 147 19.42 5.07 1.27
C VAL A 147 18.25 4.20 1.68
N ALA A 148 17.22 4.13 0.85
CA ALA A 148 16.18 3.12 0.99
C ALA A 148 16.84 1.73 0.91
N PRO A 149 16.57 0.78 1.84
CA PRO A 149 17.22 -0.52 1.80
C PRO A 149 16.89 -1.23 0.48
N THR A 150 17.86 -1.40 -0.41
CA THR A 150 17.67 -1.96 -1.75
C THR A 150 17.22 -3.42 -1.76
N HIS A 151 17.36 -4.12 -0.62
CA HIS A 151 17.27 -5.58 -0.55
C HIS A 151 16.25 -6.10 0.47
N PHE A 152 15.17 -5.36 0.81
CA PHE A 152 14.17 -5.86 1.77
C PHE A 152 13.54 -7.19 1.34
N GLY A 153 13.20 -7.33 0.05
CA GLY A 153 12.66 -8.58 -0.47
C GLY A 153 13.65 -9.74 -0.30
N GLN A 154 14.92 -9.54 -0.65
CA GLN A 154 15.93 -10.59 -0.52
C GLN A 154 16.21 -10.96 0.93
N LYS A 155 16.31 -9.99 1.84
CA LYS A 155 16.48 -10.25 3.27
C LYS A 155 15.28 -10.91 3.91
N TYR A 156 14.06 -10.53 3.52
CA TYR A 156 12.83 -11.09 4.07
C TYR A 156 12.59 -12.52 3.59
N PHE A 157 12.84 -12.80 2.31
CA PHE A 157 12.67 -14.14 1.73
C PHE A 157 13.91 -15.03 1.83
N GLY A 158 15.04 -14.51 2.34
CA GLY A 158 16.28 -15.26 2.48
C GLY A 158 16.88 -15.71 1.15
N THR A 159 16.74 -14.91 0.09
CA THR A 159 17.24 -15.22 -1.25
C THR A 159 18.57 -14.53 -1.55
N ASP A 160 19.48 -14.50 -0.56
CA ASP A 160 20.87 -14.04 -0.74
C ASP A 160 21.69 -15.09 -1.50
#